data_AF-A0A835VFY8-F1
#
_entry.id   AF-A0A835VFY8-F1
#
_cell.length_a   1.000
_cell.length_b   1.000
_cell.length_c   1.000
_cell.angle_alpha   90.00
_cell.angle_beta   90.00
_cell.angle_gamma   90.00
#
_symmetry.space_group_name_H-M   'P 1'
#
loop_
_entity.id
_entity.type
_entity.pdbx_description
1 polymer ?
#
loop_
_entity_poly.entity_id
_entity_poly.type
_entity_poly.pdbx_seq_one_letter_code
_entity_poly.pdbx_strand_id
1 'polypeptide(L)'
;MRDLVLELCLTLPARLSSLLPHLPRLMKPLVLALKGSGDLVSLGLRTLEFWIDSLNPDFLEPSMASVMSDVILALWSHLRPLPYPWGTKALQLLGKLGGRNRRFLREPLMLECKENPEHGLRLILTFEPSTPFLVPLDRCIYLAVAAVMHHGSEMDAFYRKQALKFLRVCLVSLLNLRGNIMIEGINPSLLGTLLVSSVDPSLRRAENSDMKVDLGVKTKTQLMAEKSVFKTLLMTIVAASADPELQDPNDEYVVNICRHFAMLFHVDYPASSVTVGQHIGSMLSTNANLNSRSRNGASSNLKELDPLIFLDALVEVLADENRLQAAAALNALNVFAEALLFLARVKHAGMPSSRTGPHDSNDGF
;
A
#
# COMPACT_ATOMS: atom_id res chain seq x y z
N MET A 1 21.06 -7.98 0.50
CA MET A 1 22.03 -7.00 1.08
C MET A 1 21.98 -6.97 2.60
N ARG A 2 20.80 -6.90 3.24
CA ARG A 2 20.67 -6.91 4.71
C ARG A 2 21.42 -8.07 5.38
N ASP A 3 21.21 -9.30 4.92
CA ASP A 3 21.84 -10.50 5.49
C ASP A 3 23.38 -10.43 5.47
N LEU A 4 23.95 -10.02 4.34
CA LEU A 4 25.40 -9.82 4.18
C LEU A 4 25.96 -8.77 5.15
N VAL A 5 25.25 -7.64 5.33
CA VAL A 5 25.67 -6.59 6.26
C VAL A 5 25.63 -7.09 7.71
N LEU A 6 24.62 -7.88 8.06
CA LEU A 6 24.52 -8.51 9.38
C LEU A 6 25.66 -9.51 9.61
N GLU A 7 25.96 -10.34 8.61
CA GLU A 7 27.07 -11.28 8.65
C GLU A 7 28.40 -10.55 8.83
N LEU A 8 28.67 -9.50 8.04
CA LEU A 8 29.89 -8.69 8.15
C LEU A 8 30.01 -8.04 9.53
N CYS A 9 28.91 -7.52 10.09
CA CYS A 9 28.91 -6.89 11.42
C CYS A 9 29.26 -7.88 12.54
N LEU A 10 28.83 -9.14 12.43
CA LEU A 10 29.01 -10.15 13.47
C LEU A 10 30.30 -10.98 13.30
N THR A 11 30.95 -10.92 12.13
CA THR A 11 32.19 -11.64 11.82
C THR A 11 33.46 -10.79 11.96
N LEU A 12 33.35 -9.54 12.42
CA LEU A 12 34.48 -8.63 12.59
C LEU A 12 35.58 -9.25 13.48
N PRO A 13 36.81 -9.47 12.97
CA PRO A 13 37.91 -9.99 13.77
C PRO A 13 38.46 -8.89 14.68
N ALA A 14 37.96 -8.83 15.90
CA ALA A 14 38.40 -7.89 16.93
C ALA A 14 38.70 -8.61 18.24
N ARG A 15 39.61 -8.06 19.04
CA ARG A 15 39.80 -8.52 20.42
C ARG A 15 38.53 -8.18 21.21
N LEU A 16 38.09 -9.08 22.09
CA LEU A 16 36.88 -8.86 22.90
C LEU A 16 36.94 -7.56 23.71
N SER A 17 38.13 -7.19 24.21
CA SER A 17 38.38 -5.93 24.91
C SER A 17 38.13 -4.69 24.04
N SER A 18 38.51 -4.73 22.76
CA SER A 18 38.22 -3.65 21.80
C SER A 18 36.75 -3.62 21.34
N LEU A 19 36.05 -4.75 21.44
CA LEU A 19 34.65 -4.87 21.04
C LEU A 19 33.69 -4.33 22.11
N LEU A 20 34.08 -4.40 23.39
CA LEU A 20 33.24 -4.09 24.54
C LEU A 20 32.60 -2.69 24.49
N PRO A 21 33.29 -1.60 24.10
CA PRO A 21 32.67 -0.27 23.96
C PRO A 21 31.63 -0.18 22.84
N HIS A 22 31.60 -1.15 21.92
CA HIS A 22 30.72 -1.17 20.75
C HIS A 22 29.67 -2.27 20.81
N LEU A 23 29.74 -3.12 21.83
CA LEU A 23 28.84 -4.23 22.08
C LEU A 23 27.36 -3.79 22.12
N PRO A 24 26.96 -2.66 22.75
CA PRO A 24 25.57 -2.20 22.70
C PRO A 24 25.05 -1.92 21.28
N ARG A 25 25.94 -1.50 20.35
CA ARG A 25 25.57 -1.26 18.95
C ARG A 25 25.43 -2.57 18.17
N LEU A 26 26.22 -3.58 18.51
CA LEU A 26 26.20 -4.91 17.88
C LEU A 26 25.02 -5.78 18.35
N MET A 27 24.43 -5.46 19.50
CA MET A 27 23.25 -6.17 20.01
C MET A 27 22.02 -6.06 19.08
N LYS A 28 21.84 -4.94 18.37
CA LYS A 28 20.76 -4.80 17.37
C LYS A 28 20.98 -5.72 16.15
N PRO A 29 22.14 -5.70 15.48
CA PRO A 29 22.49 -6.69 14.45
C PRO A 29 22.34 -8.14 14.93
N LEU A 30 22.71 -8.44 16.18
CA LEU A 30 22.55 -9.77 16.75
C LEU A 30 21.08 -10.22 16.76
N VAL A 31 20.17 -9.39 17.28
CA VAL A 31 18.73 -9.68 17.26
C VAL A 31 18.23 -9.94 15.84
N LEU A 32 18.66 -9.11 14.88
CA LEU A 32 18.28 -9.27 13.48
C LEU A 32 18.82 -10.57 12.87
N ALA A 33 20.03 -10.98 13.23
CA ALA A 33 20.60 -12.25 12.78
C ALA A 33 19.86 -13.46 13.38
N LEU A 34 19.46 -13.40 14.65
CA LEU A 34 18.63 -14.45 15.29
C LEU A 34 17.24 -14.55 14.63
N LYS A 35 16.67 -13.46 14.13
CA LYS A 35 15.38 -13.48 13.39
C LYS A 35 15.57 -13.74 11.87
N GLY A 36 16.80 -14.00 11.41
CA GLY A 36 17.17 -14.09 10.00
C GLY A 36 17.14 -15.50 9.40
N SER A 37 17.92 -15.69 8.34
CA SER A 37 18.10 -16.97 7.63
C SER A 37 18.93 -17.98 8.42
N GLY A 38 18.88 -19.27 8.06
CA GLY A 38 19.48 -20.36 8.85
C GLY A 38 20.97 -20.18 9.19
N ASP A 39 21.76 -19.71 8.23
CA ASP A 39 23.19 -19.46 8.45
C ASP A 39 23.42 -18.28 9.42
N LEU A 40 22.64 -17.20 9.27
CA LEU A 40 22.66 -16.06 10.19
C LEU A 40 22.23 -16.43 11.60
N VAL A 41 21.22 -17.30 11.75
CA VAL A 41 20.80 -17.83 13.05
C VAL A 41 21.95 -18.60 13.69
N SER A 42 22.64 -19.44 12.91
CA SER A 42 23.79 -20.21 13.39
C SER A 42 24.94 -19.30 13.87
N LEU A 43 25.23 -18.23 13.11
CA LEU A 43 26.23 -17.22 13.44
C LEU A 43 25.82 -16.46 14.70
N GLY A 44 24.58 -15.95 14.75
CA GLY A 44 24.06 -15.21 15.89
C GLY A 44 24.11 -16.02 17.19
N LEU A 45 23.71 -17.30 17.15
CA LEU A 45 23.78 -18.19 18.31
C LEU A 45 25.22 -18.48 18.74
N ARG A 46 26.16 -18.64 17.80
CA ARG A 46 27.60 -18.83 18.11
C ARG A 46 28.21 -17.56 18.72
N THR A 47 27.89 -16.39 18.16
CA THR A 47 28.39 -15.10 18.66
C THR A 47 27.84 -14.79 20.05
N LEU A 48 26.54 -15.03 20.28
CA LEU A 48 25.92 -14.86 21.59
C LEU A 48 26.51 -15.84 22.62
N GLU A 49 26.73 -17.10 22.23
CA GLU A 49 27.42 -18.07 23.08
C GLU A 49 28.80 -17.58 23.52
N PHE A 50 29.62 -17.14 22.57
CA PHE A 50 30.95 -16.62 22.84
C PHE A 50 30.92 -15.42 23.80
N TRP A 51 29.98 -14.50 23.64
CA TRP A 51 29.83 -13.35 24.55
C TRP A 51 29.38 -13.75 25.94
N ILE A 52 28.43 -14.68 26.06
CA ILE A 52 27.96 -15.18 27.36
C ILE A 52 29.09 -15.92 28.11
N ASP A 53 29.92 -16.69 27.39
CA ASP A 53 30.99 -17.49 27.99
C ASP A 53 32.23 -16.63 28.34
N SER A 54 32.49 -15.57 27.58
CA SER A 54 33.74 -14.80 27.67
C SER A 54 33.64 -13.49 28.46
N LEU A 55 32.43 -12.94 28.67
CA LEU A 55 32.23 -11.66 29.35
C LEU A 55 31.74 -11.85 30.79
N ASN A 56 32.20 -10.98 31.69
CA ASN A 56 31.59 -10.86 33.01
C ASN A 56 30.15 -10.33 32.84
N PRO A 57 29.14 -10.94 33.50
CA PRO A 57 27.76 -10.48 33.44
C PRO A 57 27.57 -8.98 33.72
N ASP A 58 28.42 -8.37 34.55
CA ASP A 58 28.33 -6.95 34.88
C ASP A 58 28.59 -6.02 33.69
N PHE A 59 29.30 -6.50 32.65
CA PHE A 59 29.51 -5.76 31.40
C PHE A 59 28.49 -6.11 30.32
N LEU A 60 27.98 -7.35 30.33
CA LEU A 60 27.03 -7.84 29.33
C LEU A 60 25.62 -7.30 29.57
N GLU A 61 25.15 -7.28 30.83
CA GLU A 61 23.79 -6.84 31.17
C GLU A 61 23.50 -5.40 30.72
N PRO A 62 24.34 -4.38 31.02
CA PRO A 62 24.09 -3.01 30.58
C PRO A 62 24.04 -2.90 29.05
N SER A 63 24.84 -3.71 28.35
CA SER A 63 24.91 -3.70 26.89
C SER A 63 23.67 -4.35 26.25
N MET A 64 23.10 -5.37 26.90
CA MET A 64 21.89 -6.06 26.45
C MET A 64 20.59 -5.38 26.88
N ALA A 65 20.61 -4.54 27.91
CA ALA A 65 19.41 -4.00 28.56
C ALA A 65 18.38 -3.42 27.56
N SER A 66 18.84 -2.70 26.54
CA SER A 66 17.97 -2.07 25.53
C SER A 66 17.25 -3.05 24.59
N VAL A 67 17.76 -4.28 24.42
CA VAL A 67 17.22 -5.27 23.48
C VAL A 67 17.01 -6.64 24.12
N MET A 68 17.04 -6.72 25.45
CA MET A 68 16.99 -7.98 26.18
C MET A 68 15.69 -8.75 25.90
N SER A 69 14.57 -8.03 25.84
CA SER A 69 13.26 -8.58 25.45
C SER A 69 13.31 -9.21 24.06
N ASP A 70 13.85 -8.49 23.08
CA ASP A 70 13.99 -8.92 21.70
C ASP A 70 14.90 -10.14 21.53
N VAL A 71 16.02 -10.19 22.25
CA VAL A 71 16.94 -11.34 22.25
C VAL A 71 16.25 -12.58 22.79
N ILE A 72 15.52 -12.45 23.91
CA ILE A 72 14.86 -13.60 24.53
C ILE A 72 13.68 -14.08 23.70
N LEU A 73 12.88 -13.18 23.14
CA LEU A 73 11.81 -13.55 22.20
C LEU A 73 12.36 -14.26 20.97
N ALA A 74 13.49 -13.80 20.42
CA ALA A 74 14.16 -14.48 19.31
C ALA A 74 14.62 -15.88 19.72
N LEU A 75 15.27 -16.04 20.89
CA LEU A 75 15.69 -17.35 21.41
C LEU A 75 14.49 -18.30 21.66
N TRP A 76 13.38 -17.79 22.19
CA TRP A 76 12.15 -18.58 22.37
C TRP A 76 11.57 -19.05 21.04
N SER A 77 11.65 -18.24 19.98
CA SER A 77 11.19 -18.64 18.65
C SER A 77 11.98 -19.83 18.05
N HIS A 78 13.17 -20.11 18.58
CA HIS A 78 14.02 -21.23 18.19
C HIS A 78 13.79 -22.50 19.03
N LEU A 79 13.03 -22.44 20.12
CA LEU A 79 12.70 -23.60 20.97
C LEU A 79 11.68 -24.52 20.29
N ARG A 80 12.10 -25.20 19.22
CA ARG A 80 11.29 -26.12 18.43
C ARG A 80 11.86 -27.54 18.51
N PRO A 81 11.01 -28.58 18.46
CA PRO A 81 11.47 -29.96 18.41
C PRO A 81 12.19 -30.29 17.09
N LEU A 82 12.87 -31.43 17.07
CA LEU A 82 13.48 -32.00 15.85
C LEU A 82 12.40 -32.11 14.75
N PRO A 83 12.66 -31.74 13.48
CA PRO A 83 13.95 -31.64 12.78
C PRO A 83 14.68 -30.29 12.88
N TYR A 84 14.20 -29.34 13.68
CA TYR A 84 14.81 -28.01 13.78
C TYR A 84 16.19 -28.06 14.49
N PRO A 85 17.30 -27.65 13.85
CA PRO A 85 18.64 -27.92 14.38
C PRO A 85 19.07 -27.00 15.53
N TRP A 86 18.46 -25.82 15.70
CA TRP A 86 18.93 -24.81 16.65
C TRP A 86 18.27 -24.85 18.03
N GLY A 87 17.28 -25.72 18.24
CA GLY A 87 16.48 -25.74 19.48
C GLY A 87 17.28 -26.08 20.73
N THR A 88 18.19 -27.05 20.65
CA THR A 88 19.07 -27.45 21.77
C THR A 88 20.04 -26.32 22.14
N LYS A 89 20.59 -25.62 21.14
CA LYS A 89 21.51 -24.50 21.35
C LYS A 89 20.82 -23.30 21.97
N ALA A 90 19.61 -22.95 21.50
CA ALA A 90 18.81 -21.90 22.12
C ALA A 90 18.49 -22.20 23.58
N LEU A 91 18.13 -23.45 23.90
CA LEU A 91 17.86 -23.88 25.27
C LEU A 91 19.11 -23.78 26.17
N GLN A 92 20.28 -24.19 25.66
CA GLN A 92 21.54 -24.07 26.39
C GLN A 92 21.88 -22.61 26.73
N LEU A 93 21.73 -21.69 25.79
CA LEU A 93 22.00 -20.27 26.01
C LEU A 93 21.04 -19.65 27.03
N LEU A 94 19.75 -19.98 26.95
CA LEU A 94 18.76 -19.56 27.95
C LEU A 94 19.09 -20.12 29.34
N GLY A 95 19.64 -21.34 29.41
CA GLY A 95 20.16 -21.94 30.64
C GLY A 95 21.38 -21.21 31.19
N LYS A 96 22.35 -20.85 30.34
CA LYS A 96 23.56 -20.08 30.72
C LYS A 96 23.20 -18.68 31.25
N LEU A 97 22.16 -18.04 30.70
CA LEU A 97 21.64 -16.77 31.21
C LEU A 97 20.99 -16.91 32.61
N GLY A 98 20.60 -18.12 33.02
CA GLY A 98 20.04 -18.40 34.34
C GLY A 98 18.86 -17.49 34.68
N GLY A 99 18.81 -16.97 35.91
CA GLY A 99 17.75 -16.07 36.35
C GLY A 99 17.67 -14.71 35.63
N ARG A 100 18.63 -14.39 34.73
CA ARG A 100 18.64 -13.15 33.94
C ARG A 100 17.64 -13.20 32.79
N ASN A 101 17.36 -14.40 32.29
CA ASN A 101 16.41 -14.65 31.19
C ASN A 101 14.95 -14.31 31.51
N ARG A 102 14.63 -13.83 32.71
CA ARG A 102 13.27 -13.53 33.19
C ARG A 102 13.14 -12.18 33.87
N ARG A 103 14.25 -11.45 34.06
CA ARG A 103 14.25 -10.13 34.73
C ARG A 103 13.51 -9.06 33.93
N PHE A 104 13.52 -9.19 32.60
CA PHE A 104 12.84 -8.28 31.67
C PHE A 104 11.31 -8.43 31.69
N LEU A 105 10.77 -9.53 32.23
CA LEU A 105 9.32 -9.77 32.32
C LEU A 105 8.59 -8.86 33.33
N ARG A 106 9.30 -7.90 33.93
CA ARG A 106 8.70 -6.83 34.73
C ARG A 106 8.07 -5.75 33.86
N GLU A 107 8.53 -5.59 32.63
CA GLU A 107 7.98 -4.64 31.66
C GLU A 107 6.97 -5.38 30.76
N PRO A 108 5.78 -4.79 30.51
CA PRO A 108 4.80 -5.42 29.64
C PRO A 108 5.37 -5.54 28.23
N LEU A 109 5.29 -6.76 27.67
CA LEU A 109 5.63 -6.97 26.26
C LEU A 109 4.69 -6.16 25.38
N MET A 110 5.22 -5.63 24.28
CA MET A 110 4.41 -4.92 23.29
C MET A 110 3.36 -5.89 22.72
N LEU A 111 2.09 -5.56 22.90
CA LEU A 111 0.99 -6.30 22.31
C LEU A 111 0.87 -5.90 20.84
N GLU A 112 0.72 -6.89 19.96
CA GLU A 112 0.36 -6.67 18.57
C GLU A 112 -1.11 -6.24 18.48
N CYS A 113 -1.38 -4.97 18.81
CA CYS A 113 -2.70 -4.40 18.61
C CYS A 113 -2.85 -4.01 17.14
N LYS A 114 -3.83 -4.61 16.45
CA LYS A 114 -4.25 -4.11 15.14
C LYS A 114 -4.81 -2.69 15.36
N GLU A 115 -4.17 -1.68 14.78
CA GLU A 115 -4.59 -0.27 14.91
C GLU A 115 -6.05 -0.05 14.51
N ASN A 116 -6.54 -0.87 13.57
CA ASN A 116 -7.93 -0.86 13.12
C ASN A 116 -8.52 -2.27 13.15
N PRO A 117 -9.47 -2.60 14.07
CA PRO A 117 -10.07 -3.92 14.17
C PRO A 117 -10.94 -4.27 12.95
N GLU A 118 -11.37 -3.27 12.20
CA GLU A 118 -12.19 -3.44 11.01
C GLU A 118 -11.47 -4.19 9.89
N HIS A 119 -12.24 -4.76 8.98
CA HIS A 119 -11.72 -5.51 7.83
C HIS A 119 -11.98 -4.71 6.56
N GLY A 120 -10.98 -4.66 5.69
CA GLY A 120 -11.06 -3.89 4.45
C GLY A 120 -11.85 -4.60 3.35
N LEU A 121 -11.84 -5.93 3.28
CA LEU A 121 -12.66 -6.67 2.31
C LEU A 121 -13.36 -7.84 2.99
N ARG A 122 -14.67 -7.92 2.78
CA ARG A 122 -15.53 -8.98 3.31
C ARG A 122 -16.36 -9.57 2.18
N LEU A 123 -16.36 -10.90 2.08
CA LEU A 123 -17.26 -11.61 1.19
C LEU A 123 -18.43 -12.16 1.99
N ILE A 124 -19.63 -11.99 1.44
CA ILE A 124 -20.82 -12.69 1.94
C ILE A 124 -20.99 -13.91 1.04
N LEU A 125 -20.85 -15.08 1.64
CA LEU A 125 -21.05 -16.34 0.96
C LEU A 125 -22.35 -16.95 1.49
N THR A 126 -23.14 -17.52 0.59
CA THR A 126 -24.42 -18.16 0.90
C THR A 126 -24.34 -19.61 0.48
N PHE A 127 -24.39 -20.52 1.45
CA PHE A 127 -24.56 -21.95 1.17
C PHE A 127 -26.02 -22.34 1.37
N GLU A 128 -26.52 -23.31 0.61
CA GLU A 128 -27.80 -23.98 0.90
C GLU A 128 -27.66 -24.65 2.29
N PRO A 129 -28.49 -24.32 3.30
CA PRO A 129 -29.89 -23.86 3.25
C PRO A 129 -30.10 -22.34 3.46
N SER A 130 -29.35 -21.49 2.75
CA SER A 130 -29.46 -20.03 2.72
C SER A 130 -28.96 -19.28 3.97
N THR A 131 -27.98 -19.83 4.70
CA THR A 131 -27.31 -19.09 5.77
C THR A 131 -26.16 -18.24 5.19
N PRO A 132 -26.25 -16.89 5.24
CA PRO A 132 -25.14 -16.04 4.84
C PRO A 132 -24.04 -16.07 5.89
N PHE A 133 -22.80 -16.29 5.48
CA PHE A 133 -21.64 -16.16 6.35
C PHE A 133 -20.66 -15.13 5.79
N LEU A 134 -20.11 -14.33 6.69
CA LEU A 134 -19.21 -13.23 6.36
C LEU A 134 -17.77 -13.70 6.50
N VAL A 135 -17.01 -13.67 5.41
CA VAL A 135 -15.61 -14.09 5.38
C VAL A 135 -14.71 -12.86 5.26
N PRO A 136 -13.82 -12.62 6.24
CA PRO A 136 -12.71 -11.66 6.11
C PRO A 136 -11.72 -12.13 5.05
N LEU A 137 -11.39 -11.27 4.07
CA LEU A 137 -10.35 -11.58 3.10
C LEU A 137 -9.00 -10.94 3.42
N ASP A 138 -8.92 -10.00 4.35
CA ASP A 138 -7.69 -9.25 4.69
C ASP A 138 -6.47 -10.18 4.86
N ARG A 139 -6.59 -11.25 5.65
CA ARG A 139 -5.47 -12.18 5.88
C ARG A 139 -5.06 -12.93 4.61
N CYS A 140 -6.01 -13.32 3.78
CA CYS A 140 -5.75 -13.95 2.48
C CYS A 140 -5.06 -12.97 1.52
N ILE A 141 -5.47 -11.70 1.54
CA ILE A 141 -4.85 -10.64 0.74
C ILE A 141 -3.38 -10.46 1.17
N TYR A 142 -3.10 -10.31 2.47
CA TYR A 142 -1.71 -10.17 2.95
C TYR A 142 -0.82 -11.37 2.60
N LEU A 143 -1.35 -12.59 2.70
CA LEU A 143 -0.62 -13.79 2.28
C LEU A 143 -0.34 -13.82 0.77
N ALA A 144 -1.34 -13.44 -0.04
CA ALA A 144 -1.18 -13.37 -1.49
C ALA A 144 -0.20 -12.24 -1.90
N VAL A 145 -0.24 -11.09 -1.23
CA VAL A 145 0.73 -9.99 -1.43
C VAL A 145 2.14 -10.47 -1.13
N ALA A 146 2.35 -11.14 0.01
CA ALA A 146 3.65 -11.70 0.36
C ALA A 146 4.13 -12.73 -0.68
N ALA A 147 3.25 -13.62 -1.14
CA ALA A 147 3.59 -14.62 -2.14
C ALA A 147 4.00 -14.00 -3.50
N VAL A 148 3.40 -12.87 -3.89
CA VAL A 148 3.74 -12.16 -5.14
C VAL A 148 5.03 -11.35 -5.00
N MET A 149 5.26 -10.70 -3.84
CA MET A 149 6.43 -9.83 -3.63
C MET A 149 7.72 -10.56 -3.27
N HIS A 150 7.64 -11.76 -2.69
CA HIS A 150 8.83 -12.54 -2.36
C HIS A 150 9.40 -13.26 -3.59
N HIS A 151 10.27 -12.57 -4.33
CA HIS A 151 11.02 -13.11 -5.48
C HIS A 151 11.99 -14.27 -5.14
N GLY A 152 12.20 -14.56 -3.85
CA GLY A 152 13.18 -15.55 -3.38
C GLY A 152 12.60 -16.79 -2.70
N SER A 153 11.27 -16.98 -2.71
CA SER A 153 10.69 -18.19 -2.15
C SER A 153 10.76 -19.33 -3.17
N GLU A 154 10.99 -20.56 -2.71
CA GLU A 154 10.82 -21.83 -3.44
C GLU A 154 9.35 -22.07 -3.86
N MET A 155 8.61 -21.03 -4.23
CA MET A 155 7.23 -21.11 -4.68
C MET A 155 7.19 -21.11 -6.19
N ASP A 156 6.56 -22.14 -6.76
CA ASP A 156 6.36 -22.26 -8.19
C ASP A 156 5.68 -21.01 -8.75
N ALA A 157 6.11 -20.59 -9.94
CA ALA A 157 5.52 -19.47 -10.66
C ALA A 157 3.98 -19.63 -10.84
N PHE A 158 3.49 -20.86 -10.91
CA PHE A 158 2.06 -21.18 -10.95
C PHE A 158 1.28 -20.59 -9.77
N TYR A 159 1.76 -20.79 -8.54
CA TYR A 159 1.08 -20.29 -7.34
C TYR A 159 1.12 -18.77 -7.25
N ARG A 160 2.24 -18.15 -7.65
CA ARG A 160 2.36 -16.70 -7.71
C ARG A 160 1.40 -16.08 -8.74
N LYS A 161 1.23 -16.72 -9.91
CA LYS A 161 0.21 -16.32 -10.91
C LYS A 161 -1.21 -16.43 -10.34
N GLN A 162 -1.52 -17.51 -9.62
CA GLN A 162 -2.84 -17.67 -9.02
C GLN A 162 -3.11 -16.65 -7.89
N ALA A 163 -2.09 -16.34 -7.09
CA ALA A 163 -2.16 -15.28 -6.10
C ALA A 163 -2.43 -13.92 -6.76
N LEU A 164 -1.74 -13.59 -7.85
CA LEU A 164 -2.00 -12.36 -8.60
C LEU A 164 -3.43 -12.30 -9.15
N LYS A 165 -3.94 -13.40 -9.72
CA LYS A 165 -5.34 -13.48 -10.18
C LYS A 165 -6.33 -13.22 -9.04
N PHE A 166 -6.10 -13.82 -7.86
CA PHE A 166 -6.91 -13.57 -6.67
C PHE A 166 -6.89 -12.10 -6.28
N LEU A 167 -5.72 -11.46 -6.22
CA LEU A 167 -5.59 -10.03 -5.88
C LEU A 167 -6.33 -9.12 -6.88
N ARG A 168 -6.29 -9.43 -8.18
CA ARG A 168 -7.05 -8.70 -9.20
C ARG A 168 -8.55 -8.80 -8.99
N VAL A 169 -9.06 -9.99 -8.66
CA VAL A 169 -10.48 -10.18 -8.35
C VAL A 169 -10.87 -9.38 -7.10
N CYS A 170 -10.03 -9.37 -6.06
CA CYS A 170 -10.24 -8.54 -4.87
C CYS A 170 -10.30 -7.04 -5.21
N LEU A 171 -9.40 -6.54 -6.08
CA LEU A 171 -9.40 -5.15 -6.50
C LEU A 171 -10.68 -4.79 -7.27
N VAL A 172 -11.09 -5.62 -8.24
CA VAL A 172 -12.34 -5.40 -8.99
C VAL A 172 -13.56 -5.41 -8.06
N SER A 173 -13.58 -6.30 -7.08
CA SER A 173 -14.66 -6.35 -6.09
C SER A 173 -14.73 -5.09 -5.23
N LEU A 174 -13.59 -4.49 -4.87
CA LEU A 174 -13.54 -3.23 -4.12
C LEU A 174 -13.89 -2.01 -4.97
N LEU A 175 -13.45 -1.99 -6.23
CA LEU A 175 -13.89 -0.99 -7.20
C LEU A 175 -15.41 -1.02 -7.38
N ASN A 176 -16.04 -2.17 -7.09
CA ASN A 176 -17.48 -2.41 -7.22
C ASN A 176 -17.98 -1.74 -8.50
N LEU A 177 -17.30 -2.05 -9.61
CA LEU A 177 -17.68 -1.63 -10.94
C LEU A 177 -19.04 -2.25 -11.19
N ARG A 178 -20.10 -1.59 -10.70
CA ARG A 178 -21.47 -1.94 -11.04
C ARG A 178 -21.43 -2.03 -12.54
N GLY A 179 -21.81 -3.20 -13.06
CA GLY A 179 -22.02 -3.38 -14.48
C GLY A 179 -23.09 -2.37 -14.88
N ASN A 180 -22.67 -1.15 -15.23
CA ASN A 180 -23.50 -0.15 -15.86
C ASN A 180 -23.74 -0.52 -17.33
N ILE A 181 -23.37 -1.76 -17.68
CA ILE A 181 -23.67 -2.44 -18.92
C ILE A 181 -24.94 -3.25 -18.65
N MET A 182 -26.07 -2.54 -18.56
CA MET A 182 -27.27 -3.10 -19.17
C MET A 182 -26.89 -3.42 -20.62
N ILE A 183 -27.36 -4.54 -21.13
CA ILE A 183 -26.95 -5.24 -22.35
C ILE A 183 -27.10 -4.40 -23.66
N GLU A 184 -27.47 -3.12 -23.56
CA GLU A 184 -27.32 -2.12 -24.62
C GLU A 184 -26.11 -1.22 -24.34
N GLY A 185 -25.08 -1.40 -25.17
CA GLY A 185 -23.81 -0.71 -25.06
C GLY A 185 -23.98 0.78 -24.78
N ILE A 186 -23.21 1.28 -23.81
CA ILE A 186 -22.96 2.71 -23.69
C ILE A 186 -22.41 3.15 -25.04
N ASN A 187 -23.24 3.82 -25.84
CA ASN A 187 -22.78 4.37 -27.11
C ASN A 187 -21.53 5.21 -26.80
N PRO A 188 -20.40 5.02 -27.50
CA PRO A 188 -19.19 5.81 -27.26
C PRO A 188 -19.46 7.32 -27.39
N SER A 189 -20.51 7.70 -28.12
CA SER A 189 -21.03 9.07 -28.18
C SER A 189 -21.63 9.58 -26.87
N LEU A 190 -22.30 8.73 -26.08
CA LEU A 190 -22.89 9.08 -24.77
C LEU A 190 -21.80 9.22 -23.71
N LEU A 191 -20.81 8.32 -23.69
CA LEU A 191 -19.63 8.45 -22.84
C LEU A 191 -18.80 9.68 -23.22
N GLY A 192 -18.62 9.91 -24.53
CA GLY A 192 -18.02 11.13 -25.05
C GLY A 192 -18.79 12.38 -24.62
N THR A 193 -20.12 12.36 -24.68
CA THR A 193 -20.95 13.49 -24.23
C THR A 193 -20.78 13.73 -22.73
N LEU A 194 -20.74 12.69 -21.90
CA LEU A 194 -20.53 12.80 -20.44
C LEU A 194 -19.12 13.26 -20.05
N LEU A 195 -18.09 12.93 -20.85
CA LEU A 195 -16.70 13.34 -20.60
C LEU A 195 -16.36 14.72 -21.18
N VAL A 196 -17.10 15.16 -22.22
CA VAL A 196 -16.83 16.40 -22.97
C VAL A 196 -17.79 17.53 -22.57
N SER A 197 -19.07 17.24 -22.34
CA SER A 197 -20.02 18.26 -21.94
C SER A 197 -19.89 18.56 -20.46
N SER A 198 -19.85 19.85 -20.10
CA SER A 198 -20.02 20.33 -18.73
C SER A 198 -21.47 20.16 -18.28
N VAL A 199 -22.08 18.99 -18.49
CA VAL A 199 -23.43 18.73 -18.00
C VAL A 199 -23.35 18.65 -16.49
N ASP A 200 -23.99 19.65 -15.91
CA ASP A 200 -24.15 19.91 -14.50
C ASP A 200 -24.44 18.60 -13.75
N PRO A 201 -23.65 18.24 -12.71
CA PRO A 201 -23.85 17.00 -11.94
C PRO A 201 -25.23 16.93 -11.25
N SER A 202 -26.00 18.01 -11.30
CA SER A 202 -27.39 18.12 -10.87
C SER A 202 -28.37 17.27 -11.72
N LEU A 203 -28.08 17.01 -13.00
CA LEU A 203 -28.98 16.25 -13.89
C LEU A 203 -28.91 14.73 -13.68
N ARG A 204 -27.94 14.23 -12.90
CA ARG A 204 -27.90 12.82 -12.45
C ARG A 204 -28.84 12.50 -11.29
N ARG A 205 -29.64 13.47 -10.83
CA ARG A 205 -30.56 13.30 -9.69
C ARG A 205 -31.93 12.76 -10.08
N ALA A 206 -32.26 12.68 -11.36
CA ALA A 206 -33.51 12.09 -11.83
C ALA A 206 -33.23 10.70 -12.43
N GLU A 207 -33.93 9.68 -11.92
CA GLU A 207 -33.94 8.28 -12.40
C GLU A 207 -32.84 7.35 -11.86
N ASN A 208 -32.53 7.42 -10.56
CA ASN A 208 -32.13 6.21 -9.85
C ASN A 208 -33.40 5.52 -9.34
N SER A 209 -33.84 4.47 -10.03
CA SER A 209 -34.78 3.54 -9.42
C SER A 209 -34.12 2.92 -8.18
N ASP A 210 -34.83 3.06 -7.07
CA ASP A 210 -34.37 2.83 -5.70
C ASP A 210 -34.17 1.32 -5.44
N MET A 211 -33.12 0.72 -6.00
CA MET A 211 -32.48 -0.44 -5.35
C MET A 211 -31.63 0.10 -4.21
N LYS A 212 -32.32 0.43 -3.13
CA LYS A 212 -31.75 0.75 -1.83
C LYS A 212 -31.05 -0.49 -1.30
N VAL A 213 -29.85 -0.76 -1.80
CA VAL A 213 -28.88 -1.58 -1.07
C VAL A 213 -28.54 -0.75 0.15
N ASP A 214 -29.23 -1.02 1.26
CA ASP A 214 -29.03 -0.45 2.59
C ASP A 214 -27.64 -0.91 3.11
N LEU A 215 -26.59 -0.50 2.41
CA LEU A 215 -25.24 -0.46 2.95
C LEU A 215 -25.27 0.66 3.97
N GLY A 216 -25.51 0.27 5.23
CA GLY A 216 -25.57 1.17 6.38
C GLY A 216 -24.40 2.14 6.42
N VAL A 217 -24.57 3.24 7.17
CA VAL A 217 -23.57 4.30 7.30
C VAL A 217 -22.22 3.68 7.68
N LYS A 218 -21.29 3.62 6.71
CA LYS A 218 -19.95 3.07 6.95
C LYS A 218 -19.27 3.90 8.04
N THR A 219 -18.72 3.22 9.04
CA THR A 219 -17.95 3.89 10.08
C THR A 219 -16.65 4.44 9.48
N LYS A 220 -16.12 5.52 10.07
CA LYS A 220 -14.81 6.07 9.65
C LYS A 220 -13.71 5.01 9.70
N THR A 221 -13.73 4.13 10.70
CA THR A 221 -12.78 3.02 10.86
C THR A 221 -12.92 2.01 9.73
N GLN A 222 -14.13 1.65 9.33
CA GLN A 222 -14.35 0.75 8.19
C GLN A 222 -13.82 1.37 6.89
N LEU A 223 -14.10 2.64 6.63
CA LEU A 223 -13.59 3.33 5.46
C LEU A 223 -12.05 3.35 5.43
N MET A 224 -11.39 3.57 6.58
CA MET A 224 -9.94 3.54 6.66
C MET A 224 -9.36 2.14 6.39
N ALA A 225 -10.02 1.09 6.86
CA ALA A 225 -9.62 -0.29 6.55
C ALA A 225 -9.76 -0.59 5.05
N GLU A 226 -10.89 -0.23 4.44
CA GLU A 226 -11.12 -0.37 3.00
C GLU A 226 -10.06 0.38 2.18
N LYS A 227 -9.79 1.65 2.52
CA LYS A 227 -8.74 2.46 1.87
C LYS A 227 -7.36 1.83 2.00
N SER A 228 -6.99 1.32 3.18
CA SER A 228 -5.70 0.68 3.39
C SER A 228 -5.52 -0.59 2.54
N VAL A 229 -6.54 -1.46 2.49
CA VAL A 229 -6.49 -2.69 1.70
C VAL A 229 -6.47 -2.36 0.21
N PHE A 230 -7.25 -1.37 -0.21
CA PHE A 230 -7.28 -0.89 -1.58
C PHE A 230 -5.93 -0.36 -2.05
N LYS A 231 -5.27 0.47 -1.23
CA LYS A 231 -3.92 0.98 -1.50
C LYS A 231 -2.93 -0.16 -1.66
N THR A 232 -2.91 -1.12 -0.72
CA THR A 232 -2.04 -2.30 -0.77
C THR A 232 -2.26 -3.13 -2.03
N LEU A 233 -3.51 -3.33 -2.46
CA LEU A 233 -3.83 -4.06 -3.69
C LEU A 233 -3.30 -3.34 -4.93
N LEU A 234 -3.51 -2.02 -5.04
CA LEU A 234 -3.00 -1.21 -6.15
C LEU A 234 -1.48 -1.25 -6.22
N MET A 235 -0.80 -0.99 -5.09
CA MET A 235 0.65 -1.09 -4.98
C MET A 235 1.15 -2.45 -5.47
N THR A 236 0.52 -3.53 -4.99
CA THR A 236 0.97 -4.89 -5.28
C THR A 236 0.77 -5.24 -6.75
N ILE A 237 -0.35 -4.86 -7.35
CA ILE A 237 -0.66 -5.14 -8.76
C ILE A 237 0.29 -4.36 -9.70
N VAL A 238 0.58 -3.10 -9.38
CA VAL A 238 1.53 -2.28 -10.15
C VAL A 238 2.94 -2.84 -9.99
N ALA A 239 3.38 -3.16 -8.78
CA ALA A 239 4.70 -3.75 -8.56
C ALA A 239 4.84 -5.13 -9.23
N ALA A 240 3.79 -5.97 -9.23
CA ALA A 240 3.78 -7.27 -9.90
C ALA A 240 3.91 -7.16 -11.42
N SER A 241 3.54 -6.03 -12.01
CA SER A 241 3.70 -5.78 -13.45
C SER A 241 5.16 -5.60 -13.89
N ALA A 242 6.10 -5.53 -12.94
CA ALA A 242 7.53 -5.53 -13.23
C ALA A 242 8.11 -6.93 -13.47
N ASP A 243 7.42 -8.01 -13.05
CA ASP A 243 7.91 -9.38 -13.16
C ASP A 243 7.42 -10.03 -14.47
N PRO A 244 8.33 -10.34 -15.42
CA PRO A 244 7.96 -10.93 -16.71
C PRO A 244 7.44 -12.36 -16.57
N GLU A 245 7.72 -13.08 -15.48
CA GLU A 245 7.18 -14.42 -15.28
C GLU A 245 5.70 -14.39 -14.90
N LEU A 246 5.24 -13.31 -14.27
CA LEU A 246 3.87 -13.13 -13.81
C LEU A 246 2.96 -12.50 -14.87
N GLN A 247 3.53 -11.71 -15.77
CA GLN A 247 2.77 -11.06 -16.83
C GLN A 247 2.48 -12.01 -17.99
N ASP A 248 1.23 -11.97 -18.43
CA ASP A 248 0.87 -12.50 -19.74
C ASP A 248 1.13 -11.40 -20.80
N PRO A 249 1.64 -11.74 -22.00
CA PRO A 249 2.12 -10.74 -22.97
C PRO A 249 1.06 -9.76 -23.49
N ASN A 250 -0.23 -10.07 -23.32
CA ASN A 250 -1.36 -9.24 -23.76
C ASN A 250 -2.14 -8.65 -22.58
N ASP A 251 -1.54 -8.57 -21.40
CA ASP A 251 -2.23 -8.16 -20.19
C ASP A 251 -2.36 -6.64 -20.07
N GLU A 252 -3.51 -6.11 -20.49
CA GLU A 252 -3.83 -4.68 -20.39
C GLU A 252 -4.44 -4.27 -19.04
N TYR A 253 -4.45 -5.14 -18.03
CA TYR A 253 -5.16 -4.91 -16.78
C TYR A 253 -4.72 -3.62 -16.06
N VAL A 254 -3.41 -3.40 -15.91
CA VAL A 254 -2.85 -2.19 -15.27
C VAL A 254 -3.17 -0.94 -16.09
N VAL A 255 -3.06 -1.02 -17.41
CA VAL A 255 -3.38 0.08 -18.34
C VAL A 255 -4.84 0.50 -18.20
N ASN A 256 -5.76 -0.47 -18.12
CA ASN A 256 -7.18 -0.22 -17.96
C ASN A 256 -7.53 0.39 -16.60
N ILE A 257 -6.83 0.00 -15.53
CA ILE A 257 -6.96 0.66 -14.22
C ILE A 257 -6.48 2.11 -14.30
N CYS A 258 -5.33 2.37 -14.91
CA CYS A 258 -4.80 3.74 -15.07
C CYS A 258 -5.79 4.62 -15.83
N ARG A 259 -6.37 4.11 -16.93
CA ARG A 259 -7.40 4.81 -17.71
C ARG A 259 -8.68 5.04 -16.90
N HIS A 260 -9.11 4.06 -16.10
CA HIS A 260 -10.27 4.18 -15.23
C HIS A 260 -10.11 5.31 -14.22
N PHE A 261 -8.97 5.35 -13.51
CA PHE A 261 -8.69 6.44 -12.58
C PHE A 261 -8.49 7.79 -13.26
N ALA A 262 -7.93 7.83 -14.48
CA ALA A 262 -7.84 9.07 -15.25
C ALA A 262 -9.23 9.62 -15.59
N MET A 263 -10.18 8.75 -15.94
CA MET A 263 -11.58 9.15 -16.17
C MET A 263 -12.26 9.65 -14.89
N LEU A 264 -12.08 8.96 -13.76
CA LEU A 264 -12.61 9.39 -12.47
C LEU A 264 -12.05 10.76 -12.07
N PHE A 265 -10.74 10.94 -12.17
CA PHE A 265 -10.07 12.19 -11.83
C PHE A 265 -10.53 13.37 -12.70
N HIS A 266 -10.76 13.13 -13.99
CA HIS A 266 -11.30 14.15 -14.92
C HIS A 266 -12.74 14.56 -14.59
N VAL A 267 -13.57 13.62 -14.12
CA VAL A 267 -14.98 13.87 -13.77
C VAL A 267 -15.12 14.55 -12.40
N ASP A 268 -14.33 14.15 -11.41
CA ASP A 268 -14.42 14.65 -10.03
C ASP A 268 -13.73 16.00 -9.84
N TYR A 269 -12.83 16.37 -10.76
CA TYR A 269 -12.13 17.66 -10.77
C TYR A 269 -12.48 18.47 -12.04
N PRO A 270 -13.75 18.85 -12.27
CA PRO A 270 -14.04 19.79 -13.34
C PRO A 270 -13.37 21.11 -12.95
N ALA A 271 -12.33 21.47 -13.72
CA ALA A 271 -11.55 22.70 -13.58
C ALA A 271 -12.38 23.83 -12.95
N SER A 272 -12.06 24.16 -11.70
CA SER A 272 -12.25 25.53 -11.24
C SER A 272 -11.50 26.40 -12.24
N SER A 273 -12.23 27.30 -12.89
CA SER A 273 -11.73 28.20 -13.93
C SER A 273 -10.47 28.93 -13.46
N VAL A 274 -9.30 28.40 -13.81
CA VAL A 274 -8.05 29.17 -13.81
C VAL A 274 -8.00 29.88 -15.15
N THR A 275 -8.55 31.09 -15.16
CA THR A 275 -8.33 32.05 -16.23
C THR A 275 -6.85 32.44 -16.23
N VAL A 276 -6.08 31.83 -17.12
CA VAL A 276 -4.73 32.29 -17.44
C VAL A 276 -4.88 33.56 -18.28
N GLY A 277 -4.70 34.71 -17.63
CA GLY A 277 -4.71 36.01 -18.27
C GLY A 277 -4.03 37.08 -17.41
N GLN A 278 -2.80 37.41 -17.78
CA GLN A 278 -2.09 38.68 -17.50
C GLN A 278 -1.86 39.07 -16.02
N HIS A 279 -0.61 38.96 -15.56
CA HIS A 279 0.23 40.13 -15.24
C HIS A 279 1.63 39.71 -14.79
N ILE A 280 2.62 40.39 -15.37
CA ILE A 280 4.05 40.32 -15.07
C ILE A 280 4.32 41.03 -13.73
N GLY A 281 5.09 40.38 -12.85
CA GLY A 281 5.92 41.01 -11.82
C GLY A 281 5.24 41.46 -10.52
N SER A 282 5.60 40.82 -9.40
CA SER A 282 6.20 41.50 -8.23
C SER A 282 6.33 40.52 -7.07
N MET A 283 7.57 40.33 -6.62
CA MET A 283 7.88 39.84 -5.28
C MET A 283 7.37 40.85 -4.25
N LEU A 284 6.63 40.41 -3.24
CA LEU A 284 6.66 40.91 -1.85
C LEU A 284 5.69 40.09 -0.99
N SER A 285 6.23 39.51 0.08
CA SER A 285 5.49 38.82 1.13
C SER A 285 4.47 39.72 1.81
N THR A 286 3.28 39.20 2.08
CA THR A 286 2.51 39.57 3.27
C THR A 286 1.71 38.38 3.76
N ASN A 287 1.96 37.99 5.01
CA ASN A 287 1.17 37.05 5.78
C ASN A 287 -0.29 37.53 5.86
N ALA A 288 -1.21 36.73 5.33
CA ALA A 288 -2.63 36.83 5.68
C ALA A 288 -3.28 35.44 5.53
N ASN A 289 -3.54 34.80 6.67
CA ASN A 289 -4.60 33.83 6.93
C ASN A 289 -5.02 32.89 5.79
N LEU A 290 -4.48 31.66 5.85
CA LEU A 290 -4.93 30.43 5.18
C LEU A 290 -6.33 29.98 5.64
N ASN A 291 -7.32 30.85 5.52
CA ASN A 291 -8.72 30.55 5.79
C ASN A 291 -9.60 30.88 4.57
N SER A 292 -9.26 30.33 3.40
CA SER A 292 -10.24 30.15 2.34
C SER A 292 -10.86 28.77 2.48
N ARG A 293 -11.90 28.69 3.31
CA ARG A 293 -12.87 27.59 3.35
C ARG A 293 -13.24 27.21 1.92
N SER A 294 -12.67 26.11 1.44
CA SER A 294 -13.29 25.33 0.37
C SER A 294 -14.70 25.02 0.84
N ARG A 295 -15.67 25.62 0.16
CA ARG A 295 -17.09 25.45 0.43
C ARG A 295 -17.39 23.97 0.22
N ASN A 296 -17.51 23.24 1.33
CA ASN A 296 -18.21 21.98 1.43
C ASN A 296 -19.57 22.11 0.73
N GLY A 297 -19.63 21.67 -0.51
CA GLY A 297 -20.84 21.53 -1.31
C GLY A 297 -21.14 20.04 -1.44
N ALA A 298 -21.96 19.54 -0.50
CA ALA A 298 -22.60 18.24 -0.49
C ALA A 298 -21.66 17.03 -0.47
N SER A 299 -21.49 16.45 0.73
CA SER A 299 -21.35 14.99 0.94
C SER A 299 -20.84 14.22 -0.29
N SER A 300 -19.53 14.24 -0.54
CA SER A 300 -18.90 13.11 -1.23
C SER A 300 -19.28 11.91 -0.36
N ASN A 301 -20.25 11.14 -0.83
CA ASN A 301 -20.79 10.04 -0.07
C ASN A 301 -19.61 9.21 0.45
N LEU A 302 -19.69 8.67 1.66
CA LEU A 302 -18.75 7.68 2.20
C LEU A 302 -18.75 6.36 1.37
N LYS A 303 -19.13 6.45 0.09
CA LYS A 303 -19.38 5.42 -0.91
C LYS A 303 -18.40 5.51 -2.09
N GLU A 304 -17.68 6.62 -2.26
CA GLU A 304 -16.77 6.81 -3.40
C GLU A 304 -15.31 6.76 -2.94
N LEU A 305 -14.52 5.90 -3.58
CA LEU A 305 -13.09 5.78 -3.34
C LEU A 305 -12.40 7.02 -3.90
N ASP A 306 -11.65 7.70 -3.04
CA ASP A 306 -10.89 8.91 -3.40
C ASP A 306 -9.86 8.58 -4.49
N PRO A 307 -9.92 9.22 -5.68
CA PRO A 307 -8.97 9.00 -6.77
C PRO A 307 -7.51 9.25 -6.37
N LEU A 308 -7.26 10.03 -5.31
CA LEU A 308 -5.90 10.29 -4.80
C LEU A 308 -5.21 9.04 -4.24
N ILE A 309 -5.97 8.03 -3.81
CA ILE A 309 -5.39 6.78 -3.29
C ILE A 309 -4.57 6.05 -4.36
N PHE A 310 -4.98 6.18 -5.64
CA PHE A 310 -4.22 5.63 -6.75
C PHE A 310 -2.87 6.32 -6.93
N LEU A 311 -2.82 7.66 -6.84
CA LEU A 311 -1.58 8.42 -6.90
C LEU A 311 -0.68 8.11 -5.69
N ASP A 312 -1.25 8.03 -4.49
CA ASP A 312 -0.51 7.65 -3.28
C ASP A 312 0.11 6.26 -3.42
N ALA A 313 -0.63 5.30 -4.00
CA ALA A 313 -0.13 3.96 -4.28
C ALA A 313 1.01 3.98 -5.31
N LEU A 314 0.89 4.75 -6.40
CA LEU A 314 1.96 4.88 -7.39
C LEU A 314 3.24 5.50 -6.82
N VAL A 315 3.11 6.54 -6.00
CA VAL A 315 4.26 7.19 -5.35
C VAL A 315 4.99 6.22 -4.42
N GLU A 316 4.25 5.38 -3.70
CA GLU A 316 4.86 4.39 -2.81
C GLU A 316 5.62 3.30 -3.59
N VAL A 317 5.08 2.83 -4.73
CA VAL A 317 5.80 1.88 -5.61
C VAL A 317 7.00 2.55 -6.29
N LEU A 318 6.92 3.84 -6.65
CA LEU A 318 8.05 4.59 -7.19
C LEU A 318 9.18 4.77 -6.16
N ALA A 319 8.83 4.84 -4.87
CA ALA A 319 9.78 4.95 -3.78
C ALA A 319 10.40 3.60 -3.36
N ASP A 320 9.94 2.49 -3.95
CA ASP A 320 10.45 1.15 -3.63
C ASP A 320 11.92 0.97 -4.09
N GLU A 321 12.67 0.13 -3.38
CA GLU A 321 14.11 -0.09 -3.63
C GLU A 321 14.35 -0.80 -4.98
N ASN A 322 13.34 -1.52 -5.50
CA ASN A 322 13.44 -2.27 -6.73
C ASN A 322 13.20 -1.39 -7.97
N ARG A 323 14.27 -1.17 -8.75
CA ARG A 323 14.21 -0.37 -9.99
C ARG A 323 13.19 -0.87 -11.02
N LEU A 324 12.94 -2.18 -11.08
CA LEU A 324 11.97 -2.74 -12.02
C LEU A 324 10.54 -2.34 -11.63
N GLN A 325 10.22 -2.39 -10.32
CA GLN A 325 8.93 -1.98 -9.79
C GLN A 325 8.73 -0.47 -9.93
N ALA A 326 9.77 0.33 -9.69
CA ALA A 326 9.74 1.77 -9.93
C ALA A 326 9.52 2.10 -11.43
N ALA A 327 10.16 1.36 -12.35
CA ALA A 327 9.92 1.53 -13.78
C ALA A 327 8.48 1.16 -14.18
N ALA A 328 7.91 0.11 -13.60
CA ALA A 328 6.51 -0.26 -13.81
C ALA A 328 5.55 0.83 -13.31
N ALA A 329 5.80 1.42 -12.14
CA ALA A 329 5.02 2.53 -11.63
C ALA A 329 5.16 3.80 -12.48
N LEU A 330 6.36 4.09 -13.01
CA LEU A 330 6.57 5.18 -13.97
C LEU A 330 5.75 4.98 -15.25
N ASN A 331 5.74 3.76 -15.79
CA ASN A 331 4.92 3.43 -16.96
C ASN A 331 3.43 3.59 -16.67
N ALA A 332 2.95 3.13 -15.51
CA ALA A 332 1.57 3.34 -15.08
C ALA A 332 1.22 4.84 -14.96
N LEU A 333 2.13 5.65 -14.41
CA LEU A 333 1.97 7.10 -14.30
C LEU A 333 1.93 7.77 -15.68
N ASN A 334 2.78 7.35 -16.62
CA ASN A 334 2.77 7.87 -17.98
C ASN A 334 1.44 7.56 -18.67
N VAL A 335 0.95 6.32 -18.59
CA VAL A 335 -0.36 5.93 -19.14
C VAL A 335 -1.50 6.75 -18.53
N PHE A 336 -1.47 6.96 -17.21
CA PHE A 336 -2.43 7.81 -16.51
C PHE A 336 -2.38 9.27 -17.01
N ALA A 337 -1.19 9.85 -17.13
CA ALA A 337 -0.99 11.22 -17.60
C ALA A 337 -1.41 11.40 -19.07
N GLU A 338 -1.06 10.46 -19.94
CA GLU A 338 -1.49 10.45 -21.34
C GLU A 338 -3.01 10.38 -21.47
N ALA A 339 -3.67 9.50 -20.70
CA ALA A 339 -5.12 9.39 -20.67
C ALA A 339 -5.78 10.69 -20.18
N LEU A 340 -5.24 11.32 -19.14
CA LEU A 340 -5.71 12.61 -18.65
C LEU A 340 -5.54 13.73 -19.68
N LEU A 341 -4.36 13.83 -20.31
CA LEU A 341 -4.09 14.83 -21.35
C LEU A 341 -5.02 14.64 -22.55
N PHE A 342 -5.30 13.38 -22.92
CA PHE A 342 -6.28 13.07 -23.95
C PHE A 342 -7.67 13.58 -23.56
N LEU A 343 -8.18 13.25 -22.38
CA LEU A 343 -9.50 13.70 -21.90
C LEU A 343 -9.59 15.24 -21.80
N ALA A 344 -8.52 15.90 -21.33
CA ALA A 344 -8.45 17.35 -21.26
C ALA A 344 -8.48 18.01 -22.65
N ARG A 345 -7.72 17.47 -23.62
CA ARG A 345 -7.72 17.97 -25.01
C ARG A 345 -9.09 17.84 -25.65
N VAL A 346 -9.78 16.71 -25.45
CA VAL A 346 -11.12 16.50 -26.00
C VAL A 346 -12.13 17.48 -25.38
N LYS A 347 -12.04 17.78 -24.08
CA LYS A 347 -12.86 18.81 -23.43
C LYS A 347 -12.64 20.21 -24.02
N HIS A 348 -11.40 20.60 -24.31
CA HIS A 348 -11.09 21.88 -24.93
C HIS A 348 -11.52 21.97 -26.40
N ALA A 349 -11.43 20.86 -27.16
CA ALA A 349 -11.90 20.81 -28.54
C ALA A 349 -13.43 20.84 -28.65
N GLY A 350 -14.16 20.40 -27.61
CA GLY A 350 -15.63 20.44 -27.53
C GLY A 350 -16.22 21.77 -27.07
N MET A 351 -15.41 22.77 -26.72
CA MET A 351 -15.88 24.13 -26.36
C MET A 351 -15.95 24.98 -27.64
N PRO A 352 -17.13 25.24 -28.25
CA PRO A 352 -17.19 26.09 -29.41
C PRO A 352 -16.71 27.50 -29.03
N SER A 353 -15.72 28.00 -29.75
CA SER A 353 -15.31 29.39 -29.69
C SER A 353 -16.51 30.29 -30.01
N SER A 354 -17.14 30.86 -28.98
CA SER A 354 -18.16 31.89 -29.13
C SER A 354 -17.52 33.19 -29.63
N ARG A 355 -17.25 33.27 -30.93
CA ARG A 355 -17.03 34.53 -31.65
C ARG A 355 -18.38 34.98 -32.21
N THR A 356 -19.19 35.59 -31.36
CA THR A 356 -20.30 36.45 -31.78
C THR A 356 -19.72 37.71 -32.39
N GLY A 357 -19.89 37.88 -33.70
CA GLY A 357 -19.79 39.20 -34.32
C GLY A 357 -21.02 40.05 -34.00
N PRO A 358 -20.96 41.39 -34.07
CA PRO A 358 -22.15 42.21 -34.16
C PRO A 358 -22.53 42.44 -35.62
N HIS A 359 -23.81 42.22 -35.89
CA HIS A 359 -24.59 42.74 -37.01
C HIS A 359 -24.54 44.28 -36.98
N ASP A 360 -24.15 44.92 -38.08
CA ASP A 360 -24.50 46.32 -38.34
C ASP A 360 -25.89 46.35 -39.00
N SER A 361 -26.88 46.85 -38.24
CA SER A 361 -28.20 47.23 -38.74
C SER A 361 -28.19 48.71 -39.11
N ASN A 362 -28.50 48.93 -40.38
CA ASN A 362 -28.91 50.14 -41.06
C ASN A 362 -29.91 51.00 -40.24
N ASP A 363 -29.61 52.28 -40.02
CA ASP A 363 -30.59 53.31 -39.67
C ASP A 363 -30.41 54.49 -40.65
N GLY A 364 -31.50 54.83 -41.33
CA GLY A 364 -31.61 56.03 -42.15
C GLY A 364 -32.40 57.11 -41.43
N PHE A 365 -31.86 58.32 -41.40
CA PHE A 365 -32.49 59.58 -41.82
C PHE A 365 -31.42 60.63 -42.08
#